data_AF-I3UBE3-F1
#
_entry.id   AF-I3UBE3-F1
#
_cell.length_a   1.000
_cell.length_b   1.000
_cell.length_c   1.000
_cell.angle_alpha   90.00
_cell.angle_beta   90.00
_cell.angle_gamma   90.00
#
_symmetry.space_group_name_H-M   'P 1'
#
loop_
_entity.id
_entity.type
_entity.pdbx_description
1 polymer ?
#
loop_
_entity_poly.entity_id
_entity_poly.type
_entity_poly.pdbx_seq_one_letter_code
_entity_poly.pdbx_strand_id
1 'polypeptide(L)'
;MVADVHRIMTRGGIFMYPWDARDPKKPGKLRLMYEANPMSFIIEQAGGMATDSVNRIMDIQPTELHQRVGVVLGSKNEVARVKDYCAGSK
;
A
#
# COMPACT_ATOMS: atom_id res chain seq x y z
N MET A 1 -7.53 0.04 -8.99
CA MET A 1 -6.08 0.29 -8.75
C MET A 1 -5.52 1.27 -9.77
N VAL A 2 -5.18 0.89 -11.01
CA VAL A 2 -4.50 1.81 -11.96
C VAL A 2 -5.23 3.15 -12.13
N ALA A 3 -6.54 3.14 -12.40
CA ALA A 3 -7.32 4.37 -12.53
C ALA A 3 -7.34 5.23 -11.24
N ASP A 4 -7.36 4.58 -10.06
CA ASP A 4 -7.32 5.28 -8.77
C ASP A 4 -5.96 5.90 -8.50
N VAL A 5 -4.88 5.14 -8.75
CA VAL A 5 -3.49 5.62 -8.60
C VAL A 5 -3.23 6.76 -9.56
N HIS A 6 -3.66 6.66 -10.83
CA HIS A 6 -3.55 7.75 -11.80
C HIS A 6 -4.25 9.01 -11.30
N ARG A 7 -5.50 8.90 -10.81
CA ARG A 7 -6.22 10.02 -10.22
C ARG A 7 -5.46 10.64 -9.04
N ILE A 8 -4.90 9.83 -8.16
CA ILE A 8 -4.09 10.28 -7.02
C ILE A 8 -2.85 11.03 -7.50
N MET A 9 -2.17 10.55 -8.54
CA MET A 9 -1.02 11.23 -9.13
C MET A 9 -1.40 12.60 -9.74
N THR A 10 -2.62 12.75 -10.25
CA THR A 10 -3.07 14.02 -10.85
C THR A 10 -3.49 15.07 -9.81
N ARG A 11 -4.17 14.67 -8.73
CA ARG A 11 -4.81 15.61 -7.80
C ARG A 11 -4.72 15.27 -6.32
N GLY A 12 -3.83 14.35 -5.95
CA GLY A 12 -3.69 13.84 -4.60
C GLY A 12 -4.81 12.90 -4.17
N GLY A 13 -4.72 12.45 -2.91
CA GLY A 13 -5.65 11.51 -2.30
C GLY A 13 -4.95 10.23 -1.83
N ILE A 14 -5.75 9.26 -1.40
CA ILE A 14 -5.28 7.98 -0.85
C ILE A 14 -6.04 6.81 -1.49
N PHE A 15 -5.33 5.74 -1.78
CA PHE A 15 -5.88 4.45 -2.15
C PHE A 15 -5.57 3.44 -1.05
N MET A 16 -6.57 2.66 -0.66
CA MET A 16 -6.45 1.65 0.38
C MET A 16 -7.05 0.33 -0.06
N TYR A 17 -6.29 -0.73 0.14
CA TYR A 17 -6.71 -2.11 0.06
C TYR A 17 -6.02 -2.88 1.19
N PRO A 18 -6.41 -2.65 2.46
CA PRO A 18 -5.78 -3.26 3.60
C PRO A 18 -6.11 -4.76 3.68
N TRP A 19 -5.51 -5.44 4.65
CA TRP A 19 -5.95 -6.77 5.08
C TRP A 19 -7.40 -6.72 5.58
N ASP A 20 -8.13 -7.83 5.43
CA ASP A 20 -9.45 -8.02 6.00
C ASP A 20 -9.67 -9.48 6.43
N ALA A 21 -10.65 -9.71 7.29
CA ALA A 21 -10.89 -11.02 7.91
C ALA A 21 -11.65 -12.02 7.01
N ARG A 22 -11.94 -11.71 5.74
CA ARG A 22 -12.67 -12.65 4.85
C ARG A 22 -11.85 -13.89 4.52
N ASP A 23 -10.54 -13.73 4.43
CA ASP A 23 -9.58 -14.84 4.33
C ASP A 23 -8.37 -14.54 5.21
N PRO A 24 -8.42 -14.91 6.50
CA PRO A 24 -7.39 -14.54 7.47
C PRO A 24 -5.98 -15.03 7.14
N LYS A 25 -5.87 -16.07 6.29
CA LYS A 25 -4.58 -16.61 5.86
C LYS A 25 -3.91 -15.76 4.79
N LYS A 26 -4.66 -14.88 4.12
CA LYS A 26 -4.11 -13.99 3.09
C LYS A 26 -3.74 -12.64 3.71
N PRO A 27 -2.50 -12.17 3.58
CA PRO A 27 -2.06 -10.86 4.11
C PRO A 27 -2.65 -9.64 3.38
N GLY A 28 -3.43 -9.86 2.32
CA GLY A 28 -4.10 -8.82 1.54
C GLY A 28 -4.63 -9.37 0.22
N LYS A 29 -5.11 -8.50 -0.68
CA LYS A 29 -5.61 -8.92 -2.00
C LYS A 29 -4.63 -8.71 -3.13
N LEU A 30 -3.91 -7.59 -3.14
CA LEU A 30 -2.99 -7.22 -4.22
C LEU A 30 -1.67 -7.97 -4.08
N ARG A 31 -0.95 -8.16 -5.17
CA ARG A 31 0.33 -8.86 -5.17
C ARG A 31 1.50 -7.91 -5.08
N LEU A 32 2.47 -8.31 -4.28
CA LEU A 32 3.65 -7.53 -3.98
C LEU A 32 4.42 -7.20 -5.26
N MET A 33 4.78 -8.21 -6.06
CA MET A 33 5.75 -8.04 -7.15
C MET A 33 5.24 -7.23 -8.36
N TYR A 34 3.98 -7.38 -8.73
CA TYR A 34 3.46 -6.85 -10.00
C TYR A 34 2.23 -5.93 -9.85
N GLU A 35 1.80 -5.64 -8.63
CA GLU A 35 0.77 -4.62 -8.36
C GLU A 35 1.30 -3.58 -7.36
N ALA A 36 1.69 -4.01 -6.15
CA ALA A 36 2.10 -3.10 -5.09
C ALA A 36 3.46 -2.44 -5.37
N ASN A 37 4.53 -3.20 -5.57
CA ASN A 37 5.87 -2.66 -5.84
C ASN A 37 5.92 -1.64 -6.98
N PRO A 38 5.41 -1.92 -8.21
CA PRO A 38 5.47 -0.94 -9.28
C PRO A 38 4.68 0.35 -8.97
N MET A 39 3.50 0.24 -8.35
CA MET A 39 2.69 1.41 -8.02
C MET A 39 3.26 2.21 -6.85
N SER A 40 3.79 1.53 -5.84
CA SER A 40 4.51 2.13 -4.71
C SER A 40 5.73 2.91 -5.18
N PHE A 41 6.53 2.34 -6.09
CA PHE A 41 7.69 3.03 -6.65
C PHE A 41 7.28 4.35 -7.33
N ILE A 42 6.27 4.31 -8.21
CA ILE A 42 5.77 5.52 -8.90
C ILE A 42 5.30 6.59 -7.89
N ILE A 43 4.54 6.18 -6.88
CA ILE A 43 4.00 7.09 -5.86
C ILE A 43 5.10 7.70 -5.00
N GLU A 44 6.08 6.91 -4.57
CA GLU A 44 7.22 7.41 -3.80
C GLU A 44 8.09 8.37 -4.63
N GLN A 45 8.32 8.09 -5.92
CA GLN A 45 9.03 9.01 -6.82
C GLN A 45 8.29 10.33 -7.02
N ALA A 46 6.96 10.35 -6.89
CA ALA A 46 6.16 11.57 -6.87
C ALA A 46 6.06 12.24 -5.49
N GLY A 47 6.86 11.82 -4.51
CA GLY A 47 6.88 12.40 -3.16
C GLY A 47 5.75 11.90 -2.24
N GLY A 48 4.97 10.91 -2.69
CA GLY A 48 3.99 10.20 -1.87
C GLY A 48 4.62 9.18 -0.92
N MET A 49 3.77 8.35 -0.32
CA MET A 49 4.18 7.23 0.54
C MET A 49 3.36 5.99 0.20
N ALA A 50 3.93 4.81 0.43
CA ALA A 50 3.25 3.53 0.25
C ALA A 50 3.62 2.52 1.34
N THR A 51 2.63 1.97 2.03
CA THR A 51 2.79 1.03 3.17
C THR A 51 1.84 -0.16 3.08
N ASP A 52 2.14 -1.23 3.80
CA ASP A 52 1.24 -2.37 4.04
C ASP A 52 0.22 -2.11 5.18
N SER A 53 -0.11 -0.83 5.39
CA SER A 53 -0.69 -0.22 6.60
C SER A 53 0.31 0.11 7.72
N VAL A 54 1.47 -0.55 7.80
CA VAL A 54 2.46 -0.29 8.89
C VAL A 54 3.88 -0.09 8.35
N ASN A 55 4.37 -1.08 7.61
CA ASN A 55 5.71 -1.14 7.04
C ASN A 55 5.72 -0.54 5.63
N ARG A 56 6.86 0.00 5.20
CA ARG A 56 7.02 0.52 3.84
C ARG A 56 7.04 -0.62 2.83
N ILE A 57 6.25 -0.52 1.75
CA ILE A 57 6.11 -1.61 0.77
C ILE A 57 7.44 -1.96 0.09
N MET A 58 8.22 -0.94 -0.29
CA MET A 58 9.47 -1.13 -1.02
C MET A 58 10.58 -1.81 -0.18
N ASP A 59 10.41 -1.92 1.14
CA ASP A 59 11.36 -2.60 2.04
C ASP A 59 10.97 -4.06 2.32
N ILE A 60 9.82 -4.52 1.80
CA ILE A 60 9.35 -5.89 2.01
C ILE A 60 10.16 -6.84 1.13
N GLN A 61 10.96 -7.70 1.76
CA GLN A 61 11.62 -8.81 1.07
C GLN A 61 10.57 -9.88 0.69
N PRO A 62 10.33 -10.15 -0.62
CA PRO A 62 9.38 -11.17 -1.02
C PRO A 62 9.85 -12.58 -0.65
N THR A 63 8.91 -13.44 -0.22
CA THR A 63 9.13 -14.86 0.05
C THR A 63 8.61 -15.77 -1.07
N GLU A 64 7.70 -15.28 -1.91
CA GLU A 64 7.12 -16.00 -3.04
C GLU A 64 6.72 -15.06 -4.18
N LEU A 65 6.66 -15.56 -5.42
CA LEU A 65 6.36 -14.74 -6.61
C LEU A 65 4.96 -14.10 -6.55
N HIS A 66 3.97 -14.84 -6.04
CA HIS A 66 2.57 -14.38 -5.98
C HIS A 66 2.15 -13.87 -4.59
N GLN A 67 3.13 -13.49 -3.77
CA GLN A 67 2.90 -12.98 -2.42
C GLN A 67 1.88 -11.84 -2.46
N ARG A 68 0.88 -11.94 -1.59
CA ARG A 68 -0.11 -10.87 -1.41
C ARG A 68 0.34 -9.90 -0.33
N VAL A 69 -0.22 -8.69 -0.37
CA VAL A 69 0.09 -7.64 0.61
C VAL A 69 -1.10 -6.68 0.72
N GLY A 70 -1.32 -6.13 1.91
CA GLY A 70 -2.16 -4.95 2.08
C GLY A 70 -1.48 -3.74 1.41
N VAL A 71 -2.26 -2.78 0.93
CA VAL A 71 -1.70 -1.59 0.28
C VAL A 71 -2.41 -0.34 0.77
N VAL A 72 -1.65 0.63 1.25
CA VAL A 72 -2.08 1.99 1.53
C VAL A 72 -1.08 2.91 0.85
N LEU A 73 -1.52 3.69 -0.15
CA LEU A 73 -0.60 4.56 -0.90
C LEU A 73 -1.27 5.87 -1.35
N GLY A 74 -0.45 6.90 -1.55
CA GLY A 74 -0.89 8.20 -2.06
C GLY A 74 -0.19 9.37 -1.37
N SER A 75 -0.97 10.42 -1.08
CA SER A 75 -0.50 11.62 -0.39
C SER A 75 0.18 11.27 0.94
N LYS A 76 1.44 11.68 1.10
CA LYS A 76 2.32 11.28 2.20
C LYS A 76 1.70 11.45 3.59
N ASN A 77 1.06 12.58 3.84
CA ASN A 77 0.47 12.91 5.15
C ASN A 77 -0.75 12.02 5.47
N GLU A 78 -1.56 11.68 4.46
CA GLU A 78 -2.73 10.81 4.64
C GLU A 78 -2.28 9.37 4.91
N VAL A 79 -1.27 8.87 4.18
CA VAL A 79 -0.71 7.54 4.40
C VAL A 79 -0.05 7.43 5.78
N ALA A 80 0.68 8.46 6.20
CA ALA A 80 1.26 8.54 7.55
C ALA A 80 0.17 8.50 8.64
N ARG A 81 -0.93 9.25 8.45
CA ARG A 81 -2.06 9.23 9.38
C ARG A 81 -2.67 7.84 9.53
N VAL A 82 -2.86 7.11 8.43
CA VAL A 82 -3.36 5.73 8.47
C VAL A 82 -2.39 4.82 9.21
N LYS A 83 -1.09 4.95 8.93
CA LYS A 83 -0.04 4.20 9.64
C LYS A 83 -0.09 4.43 11.15
N ASP A 84 -0.31 5.66 11.60
CA ASP A 84 -0.40 5.98 13.03
C ASP A 84 -1.58 5.26 13.71
N TYR A 85 -2.75 5.22 13.07
CA TYR A 85 -3.90 4.44 13.58
C TYR A 85 -3.59 2.96 13.69
N CYS A 86 -2.89 2.39 12.71
CA CYS A 86 -2.52 0.98 12.70
C CYS A 86 -1.41 0.65 13.72
N ALA A 87 -0.47 1.56 13.94
CA ALA A 87 0.63 1.37 14.91
C ALA A 87 0.16 1.42 16.37
N GLY A 88 -0.90 2.17 16.67
CA GLY A 88 -1.50 2.27 18.01
C GLY A 88 -2.48 1.14 18.35
N SER A 89 -2.90 0.32 17.38
CA SER A 89 -3.93 -0.72 17.54
C SER A 89 -3.38 -2.06 18.06
N LYS A 90 -2.43 -2.03 19.01
CA LYS A 90 -1.93 -3.25 19.67
C LYS A 90 -2.95 -3.84 20.63
#